data_AF-A0A640UYY0-F1
#
_entry.id   AF-A0A640UYY0-F1
#
_cell.length_a   1.000
_cell.length_b   1.000
_cell.length_c   1.000
_cell.angle_alpha   90.00
_cell.angle_beta   90.00
_cell.angle_gamma   90.00
#
_symmetry.space_group_name_H-M   'P 1'
#
loop_
_entity.id
_entity.type
_entity.pdbx_description
1 polymer ?
#
loop_
_entity_poly.entity_id
_entity_poly.type
_entity_poly.pdbx_seq_one_letter_code
_entity_poly.pdbx_strand_id
1 'polypeptide(L)'
;MGASLEARDIGLMVLLCALLRYANDAEAAALAPKVFSLAWASGAYHLRFAALGMLTGIRSTATAATAAAVTELLDEVHTDDPFVSTALVDALHIYGKISSPCNVRDITQEIRLLLADPQHPNAHARAKGILVSRFEDVIAAPFTEAVEALEPAERIALTVLAVREGDTSFFTDVFLKELIRSQDPAALPAFRYWASHLELQDPFRQSAVGCHLLGIEGCATRLAAPPPLLADHAGKDADAWRCYGQILFWLSRPGPSGEERTLRCAPLWDGLTTRLLDAAVDPFHQFPYAAQFAQDIRTSALGRIVDAFPSQTRTVLHHALTSPERLTSLFSLPLRQERGTFVMRLLARSGDHSSLPLLRTYLNHPLHSAAAADTIRDLNNRIAENR
;
A
#
# COMPACT_ATOMS: atom_id res chain seq x y z
N MET A 1 -29.42 11.43 37.94
CA MET A 1 -29.85 12.35 36.86
C MET A 1 -29.47 11.68 35.55
N GLY A 2 -30.44 11.00 34.92
CA GLY A 2 -30.21 10.15 33.75
C GLY A 2 -30.06 10.99 32.49
N ALA A 3 -28.92 10.87 31.82
CA ALA A 3 -28.77 11.32 30.44
C ALA A 3 -29.39 10.26 29.54
N SER A 4 -30.59 10.56 29.04
CA SER A 4 -31.24 9.83 27.96
C SER A 4 -30.43 10.04 26.68
N LEU A 5 -29.83 8.98 26.13
CA LEU A 5 -29.26 8.96 24.78
C LEU A 5 -30.42 8.97 23.77
N GLU A 6 -31.05 10.12 23.57
CA GLU A 6 -31.97 10.31 22.44
C GLU A 6 -31.16 10.45 21.15
N ALA A 7 -31.64 9.81 20.07
CA ALA A 7 -31.00 9.55 18.79
C ALA A 7 -30.58 10.77 17.93
N ARG A 8 -30.22 11.92 18.52
CA ARG A 8 -30.09 13.20 17.81
C ARG A 8 -28.69 13.62 17.39
N ASP A 9 -27.62 12.99 17.87
CA ASP A 9 -26.27 13.29 17.41
C ASP A 9 -25.60 12.06 16.79
N ILE A 10 -25.74 11.94 15.47
CA ILE A 10 -25.12 10.88 14.66
C ILE A 10 -23.60 10.91 14.83
N GLY A 11 -22.98 12.10 14.95
CA GLY A 11 -21.53 12.25 15.11
C GLY A 11 -21.05 11.68 16.44
N LEU A 12 -21.77 12.00 17.53
CA LEU A 12 -21.47 11.43 18.85
C LEU A 12 -21.63 9.91 18.87
N MET A 13 -22.67 9.39 18.22
CA MET A 13 -22.90 7.94 18.13
C MET A 13 -21.81 7.22 17.31
N VAL A 14 -21.33 7.83 16.22
CA VAL A 14 -20.19 7.30 15.45
C VAL A 14 -18.92 7.28 16.31
N LEU A 15 -18.65 8.36 17.06
CA LEU A 15 -17.52 8.42 17.98
C LEU A 15 -17.61 7.35 19.07
N LEU A 16 -18.81 7.15 19.64
CA LEU A 16 -19.02 6.12 20.66
C LEU A 16 -18.80 4.71 20.09
N CYS A 17 -19.27 4.43 18.87
CA CYS A 17 -18.97 3.17 18.18
C CYS A 17 -17.46 2.98 18.00
N ALA A 18 -16.74 4.03 17.59
CA ALA A 18 -15.29 3.98 17.40
C ALA A 18 -14.54 3.73 18.72
N LEU A 19 -14.93 4.38 19.81
CA LEU A 19 -14.33 4.19 21.14
C LEU A 19 -14.57 2.78 21.67
N LEU A 20 -15.81 2.30 21.58
CA LEU A 20 -16.17 0.96 22.04
C LEU A 20 -15.51 -0.14 21.22
N ARG A 21 -15.37 0.04 19.90
CA ARG A 21 -14.69 -0.91 19.01
C ARG A 21 -13.29 -1.30 19.49
N TYR A 22 -12.56 -0.35 20.09
CA TYR A 22 -11.19 -0.53 20.58
C TYR A 22 -11.11 -0.59 22.12
N ALA A 23 -12.25 -0.74 22.79
CA ALA A 23 -12.27 -0.89 24.25
C ALA A 23 -11.76 -2.28 24.64
N ASN A 24 -10.85 -2.31 25.62
CA ASN A 24 -10.16 -3.52 26.06
C ASN A 24 -10.70 -4.09 27.38
N ASP A 25 -11.89 -3.66 27.81
CA ASP A 25 -12.52 -4.11 29.04
C ASP A 25 -13.98 -4.52 28.83
N ALA A 26 -14.44 -5.45 29.68
CA ALA A 26 -15.75 -6.05 29.57
C ALA A 26 -16.90 -5.09 29.93
N GLU A 27 -16.65 -4.07 30.77
CA GLU A 27 -17.67 -3.10 31.18
C GLU A 27 -18.04 -2.18 30.02
N ALA A 28 -17.04 -1.69 29.29
CA ALA A 28 -17.24 -0.94 28.06
C ALA A 28 -17.95 -1.80 27.00
N ALA A 29 -17.50 -3.04 26.79
CA ALA A 29 -18.15 -3.96 25.85
C ALA A 29 -19.65 -4.21 26.17
N ALA A 30 -20.02 -4.20 27.46
CA ALA A 30 -21.42 -4.36 27.88
C ALA A 30 -22.36 -3.21 27.43
N LEU A 31 -21.82 -2.05 27.04
CA LEU A 31 -22.60 -0.95 26.48
C LEU A 31 -22.96 -1.16 25.00
N ALA A 32 -22.20 -1.99 24.29
CA ALA A 32 -22.32 -2.14 22.84
C ALA A 32 -23.71 -2.59 22.34
N PRO A 33 -24.45 -3.52 22.99
CA PRO A 33 -25.80 -3.88 22.56
C PRO A 33 -26.74 -2.67 22.50
N LYS A 34 -26.72 -1.82 23.54
CA LYS A 34 -27.57 -0.62 23.61
C LYS A 34 -27.19 0.40 22.55
N VAL A 35 -25.88 0.62 22.36
CA VAL A 35 -25.37 1.54 21.34
C VAL A 35 -25.74 1.06 19.94
N PHE A 36 -25.63 -0.24 19.69
CA PHE A 36 -26.04 -0.85 18.43
C PHE A 36 -27.53 -0.66 18.16
N SER A 37 -28.43 -0.93 19.12
CA SER A 37 -29.87 -0.72 18.91
C SER A 37 -30.21 0.72 18.55
N LEU A 38 -29.58 1.70 19.22
CA LEU A 38 -29.77 3.12 18.92
C LEU A 38 -29.22 3.49 17.53
N ALA A 39 -28.04 3.00 17.20
CA ALA A 39 -27.42 3.20 15.88
C ALA A 39 -28.27 2.58 14.77
N TRP A 40 -28.79 1.38 14.98
CA TRP A 40 -29.60 0.67 14.00
C TRP A 40 -30.94 1.36 13.73
N ALA A 41 -31.62 1.78 14.80
CA ALA A 41 -32.88 2.51 14.75
C ALA A 41 -32.77 3.86 14.03
N SER A 42 -31.59 4.47 13.98
CA SER A 42 -31.38 5.77 13.32
C SER A 42 -31.62 5.76 11.80
N GLY A 43 -31.53 4.60 11.15
CA GLY A 43 -31.58 4.52 9.68
C GLY A 43 -30.31 4.99 8.96
N ALA A 44 -29.38 5.65 9.64
CA ALA A 44 -28.21 6.25 9.02
C ALA A 44 -27.19 5.18 8.62
N TYR A 45 -26.96 5.05 7.31
CA TYR A 45 -26.05 4.08 6.69
C TYR A 45 -24.68 3.99 7.39
N HIS A 46 -23.93 5.10 7.47
CA HIS A 46 -22.60 5.11 8.07
C HIS A 46 -22.58 4.74 9.55
N LEU A 47 -23.66 5.06 10.28
CA LEU A 47 -23.78 4.73 11.70
C LEU A 47 -24.10 3.24 11.90
N ARG A 48 -24.94 2.63 11.05
CA ARG A 48 -25.17 1.18 11.04
C ARG A 48 -23.89 0.41 10.74
N PHE A 49 -23.14 0.86 9.74
CA PHE A 49 -21.83 0.29 9.40
C PHE A 49 -20.84 0.41 10.57
N ALA A 50 -20.72 1.58 11.19
CA ALA A 50 -19.87 1.79 12.36
C ALA A 50 -20.27 0.92 13.56
N ALA A 51 -21.58 0.72 13.79
CA ALA A 51 -22.09 -0.09 14.88
C ALA A 51 -21.82 -1.59 14.67
N LEU A 52 -21.94 -2.11 13.45
CA LEU A 52 -21.52 -3.48 13.12
C LEU A 52 -20.00 -3.66 13.29
N GLY A 53 -19.22 -2.68 12.84
CA GLY A 53 -17.76 -2.65 13.09
C GLY A 53 -17.38 -2.58 14.57
N MET A 54 -18.22 -1.98 15.41
CA MET A 54 -18.06 -1.98 16.87
C MET A 54 -18.34 -3.37 17.45
N LEU A 55 -19.47 -4.00 17.09
CA LEU A 55 -19.83 -5.34 17.58
C LEU A 55 -18.76 -6.38 17.26
N THR A 56 -18.22 -6.35 16.04
CA THR A 56 -17.12 -7.23 15.64
C THR A 56 -15.86 -6.99 16.48
N GLY A 57 -15.48 -5.72 16.69
CA GLY A 57 -14.29 -5.36 17.47
C GLY A 57 -14.34 -5.77 18.94
N ILE A 58 -15.51 -5.69 19.59
CA ILE A 58 -15.65 -6.05 21.02
C ILE A 58 -15.75 -7.56 21.26
N ARG A 59 -15.82 -8.39 20.22
CA ARG A 59 -16.12 -9.82 20.38
C ARG A 59 -15.15 -10.53 21.34
N SER A 60 -13.86 -10.17 21.29
CA SER A 60 -12.79 -10.77 22.09
C SER A 60 -12.84 -10.36 23.57
N THR A 61 -13.44 -9.22 23.89
CA THR A 61 -13.55 -8.65 25.25
C THR A 61 -14.94 -8.82 25.86
N ALA A 62 -15.94 -9.14 25.03
CA ALA A 62 -17.31 -9.38 25.45
C ALA A 62 -17.44 -10.62 26.36
N THR A 63 -18.19 -10.47 27.45
CA THR A 63 -18.62 -11.60 28.28
C THR A 63 -19.59 -12.51 27.52
N ALA A 64 -19.83 -13.73 28.01
CA ALA A 64 -20.83 -14.63 27.44
C ALA A 64 -22.25 -14.00 27.40
N ALA A 65 -22.62 -13.23 28.44
CA ALA A 65 -23.90 -12.54 28.49
C ALA A 65 -24.00 -11.42 27.45
N THR A 66 -22.94 -10.62 27.31
CA THR A 66 -22.86 -9.59 26.26
C THR A 66 -22.92 -10.22 24.88
N ALA A 67 -22.21 -11.33 24.67
CA ALA A 67 -22.18 -12.00 23.37
C ALA A 67 -23.55 -12.59 22.99
N ALA A 68 -24.28 -13.16 23.97
CA ALA A 68 -25.65 -13.62 23.76
C ALA A 68 -26.60 -12.47 23.38
N ALA A 69 -26.52 -11.34 24.09
CA ALA A 69 -27.34 -10.16 23.77
C ALA A 69 -27.06 -9.60 22.37
N VAL A 70 -25.78 -9.56 21.95
CA VAL A 70 -25.43 -9.19 20.57
C VAL A 70 -25.98 -10.19 19.56
N THR A 71 -25.90 -11.48 19.87
CA THR A 71 -26.41 -12.53 19.00
C THR A 71 -27.91 -12.39 18.73
N GLU A 72 -28.70 -12.10 19.78
CA GLU A 72 -30.13 -11.82 19.66
C GLU A 72 -30.40 -10.60 18.78
N LEU A 73 -29.64 -9.50 18.98
CA LEU A 73 -29.76 -8.31 18.16
C LEU A 73 -29.44 -8.56 16.67
N LEU A 74 -28.42 -9.37 16.38
CA LEU A 74 -28.03 -9.70 15.01
C LEU A 74 -29.09 -10.53 14.27
N ASP A 75 -29.89 -11.34 14.99
CA ASP A 75 -30.98 -12.12 14.39
C ASP A 75 -32.18 -11.25 13.96
N GLU A 76 -32.38 -10.11 14.62
CA GLU A 76 -33.54 -9.24 14.38
C GLU A 76 -33.31 -8.25 13.23
N VAL A 77 -32.06 -7.98 12.88
CA VAL A 77 -31.71 -6.91 11.94
C VAL A 77 -31.59 -7.38 10.50
N HIS A 78 -32.15 -6.59 9.59
CA HIS A 78 -32.15 -6.84 8.15
C HIS A 78 -31.84 -5.55 7.39
N THR A 79 -31.21 -5.66 6.23
CA THR A 79 -30.84 -4.50 5.40
C THR A 79 -30.74 -4.91 3.93
N ASP A 80 -31.21 -4.03 3.03
CA ASP A 80 -31.02 -4.17 1.58
C ASP A 80 -29.79 -3.39 1.08
N ASP A 81 -29.15 -2.61 1.95
CA ASP A 81 -27.90 -1.90 1.63
C ASP A 81 -26.72 -2.89 1.51
N PRO A 82 -26.03 -2.98 0.35
CA PRO A 82 -24.97 -3.97 0.14
C PRO A 82 -23.78 -3.86 1.10
N PHE A 83 -23.39 -2.65 1.50
CA PHE A 83 -22.24 -2.45 2.37
C PHE A 83 -22.58 -2.75 3.83
N VAL A 84 -23.76 -2.36 4.30
CA VAL A 84 -24.25 -2.76 5.64
C VAL A 84 -24.50 -4.27 5.67
N SER A 85 -25.01 -4.84 4.58
CA SER A 85 -25.21 -6.29 4.45
C SER A 85 -23.89 -7.04 4.58
N THR A 86 -22.81 -6.56 3.96
CA THR A 86 -21.48 -7.17 4.06
C THR A 86 -20.99 -7.14 5.52
N ALA A 87 -21.03 -5.98 6.17
CA ALA A 87 -20.63 -5.87 7.57
C ALA A 87 -21.52 -6.69 8.53
N LEU A 88 -22.79 -6.93 8.18
CA LEU A 88 -23.70 -7.77 8.95
C LEU A 88 -23.30 -9.24 8.85
N VAL A 89 -22.94 -9.70 7.64
CA VAL A 89 -22.41 -11.06 7.43
C VAL A 89 -21.14 -11.28 8.26
N ASP A 90 -20.21 -10.31 8.26
CA ASP A 90 -18.99 -10.37 9.09
C ASP A 90 -19.32 -10.52 10.58
N ALA A 91 -20.27 -9.71 11.08
CA ALA A 91 -20.73 -9.79 12.47
C ALA A 91 -21.37 -11.15 12.79
N LEU A 92 -22.27 -11.65 11.93
CA LEU A 92 -22.89 -12.96 12.09
C LEU A 92 -21.84 -14.09 12.13
N HIS A 93 -20.81 -14.00 11.29
CA HIS A 93 -19.73 -14.99 11.27
C HIS A 93 -18.92 -14.97 12.57
N ILE A 94 -18.49 -13.80 13.01
CA ILE A 94 -17.70 -13.59 14.24
C ILE A 94 -18.43 -14.09 15.49
N TYR A 95 -19.77 -14.00 15.49
CA TYR A 95 -20.62 -14.53 16.56
C TYR A 95 -21.03 -16.01 16.35
N GLY A 96 -20.50 -16.68 15.33
CA GLY A 96 -20.71 -18.11 15.07
C GLY A 96 -22.09 -18.46 14.51
N LYS A 97 -22.83 -17.48 14.01
CA LYS A 97 -24.20 -17.66 13.49
C LYS A 97 -24.22 -18.17 12.05
N ILE A 98 -23.16 -17.88 11.31
CA ILE A 98 -22.91 -18.44 9.99
C ILE A 98 -21.52 -19.07 9.96
N SER A 99 -21.44 -20.24 9.34
CA SER A 99 -20.15 -20.89 9.06
C SER A 99 -19.66 -20.45 7.68
N SER A 100 -18.34 -20.53 7.47
CA SER A 100 -17.79 -20.36 6.12
C SER A 100 -18.43 -21.41 5.19
N PRO A 101 -18.92 -21.02 4.01
CA PRO A 101 -19.40 -21.98 3.01
C PRO A 101 -18.25 -22.80 2.40
N CYS A 102 -17.01 -22.39 2.65
CA CYS A 102 -15.81 -23.01 2.13
C CYS A 102 -15.28 -24.06 3.12
N ASN A 103 -14.75 -25.17 2.61
CA ASN A 103 -14.10 -26.19 3.43
C ASN A 103 -12.67 -26.47 2.94
N VAL A 104 -11.81 -26.83 3.87
CA VAL A 104 -10.36 -27.03 3.67
C VAL A 104 -10.09 -28.11 2.63
N ARG A 105 -10.89 -29.18 2.61
CA ARG A 105 -10.69 -30.32 1.70
C ARG A 105 -10.83 -29.89 0.23
N ASP A 106 -11.89 -29.17 -0.09
CA ASP A 106 -12.16 -28.75 -1.46
C ASP A 106 -11.13 -27.70 -1.93
N ILE A 107 -10.71 -26.78 -1.06
CA ILE A 107 -9.62 -25.83 -1.33
C ILE A 107 -8.29 -26.55 -1.55
N THR A 108 -7.96 -27.53 -0.71
CA THR A 108 -6.74 -28.35 -0.85
C THR A 108 -6.73 -29.11 -2.17
N GLN A 109 -7.88 -29.67 -2.56
CA GLN A 109 -8.03 -30.34 -3.85
C GLN A 109 -7.84 -29.34 -5.00
N GLU A 110 -8.40 -28.14 -4.90
CA GLU A 110 -8.20 -27.09 -5.89
C GLU A 110 -6.73 -26.68 -6.03
N ILE A 111 -6.01 -26.47 -4.92
CA ILE A 111 -4.58 -26.17 -4.93
C ILE A 111 -3.81 -27.27 -5.66
N ARG A 112 -4.08 -28.55 -5.34
CA ARG A 112 -3.41 -29.68 -6.02
C ARG A 112 -3.65 -29.68 -7.52
N LEU A 113 -4.87 -29.39 -7.97
CA LEU A 113 -5.20 -29.29 -9.39
C LEU A 113 -4.44 -28.14 -10.07
N LEU A 114 -4.34 -26.98 -9.41
CA LEU A 114 -3.61 -25.82 -9.92
C LEU A 114 -2.11 -26.08 -10.05
N LEU A 115 -1.52 -26.76 -9.05
CA LEU A 115 -0.10 -27.11 -9.06
C LEU A 115 0.22 -28.22 -10.08
N ALA A 116 -0.74 -29.10 -10.40
CA ALA A 116 -0.58 -30.14 -11.41
C ALA A 116 -0.66 -29.60 -12.85
N ASP A 117 -1.47 -28.55 -13.10
CA ASP A 117 -1.59 -27.89 -14.40
C ASP A 117 -1.49 -26.35 -14.27
N PRO A 118 -0.28 -25.81 -14.05
CA PRO A 118 -0.08 -24.37 -13.90
C PRO A 118 -0.23 -23.58 -15.22
N GLN A 119 -0.37 -24.28 -16.36
CA GLN A 119 -0.54 -23.65 -17.67
C GLN A 119 -2.02 -23.48 -18.04
N HIS A 120 -2.94 -24.02 -17.25
CA HIS A 120 -4.37 -23.82 -17.47
C HIS A 120 -4.70 -22.31 -17.54
N PRO A 121 -5.52 -21.83 -18.51
CA PRO A 121 -5.75 -20.40 -18.73
C PRO A 121 -6.19 -19.61 -17.49
N ASN A 122 -6.98 -20.25 -16.62
CA ASN A 122 -7.48 -19.63 -15.39
C ASN A 122 -6.63 -19.92 -14.14
N ALA A 123 -5.48 -20.61 -14.27
CA ALA A 123 -4.68 -21.05 -13.14
C ALA A 123 -4.21 -19.88 -12.27
N HIS A 124 -3.76 -18.80 -12.92
CA HIS A 124 -3.34 -17.57 -12.25
C HIS A 124 -4.48 -16.95 -11.42
N ALA A 125 -5.63 -16.68 -12.06
CA ALA A 125 -6.76 -16.01 -11.40
C ALA A 125 -7.28 -16.83 -10.20
N ARG A 126 -7.31 -18.16 -10.33
CA ARG A 126 -7.72 -19.07 -9.25
C ARG A 126 -6.72 -19.11 -8.11
N ALA A 127 -5.42 -19.20 -8.41
CA ALA A 127 -4.36 -19.14 -7.41
C ALA A 127 -4.39 -17.80 -6.65
N LYS A 128 -4.58 -16.69 -7.38
CA LYS A 128 -4.75 -15.36 -6.80
C LYS A 128 -5.98 -15.30 -5.88
N GLY A 129 -7.13 -15.84 -6.32
CA GLY A 129 -8.33 -15.95 -5.50
C GLY A 129 -8.08 -16.67 -4.16
N ILE A 130 -7.47 -17.85 -4.21
CA ILE A 130 -7.12 -18.63 -3.01
C ILE A 130 -6.25 -17.83 -2.04
N LEU A 131 -5.21 -17.16 -2.53
CA LEU A 131 -4.30 -16.41 -1.66
C LEU A 131 -4.93 -15.13 -1.10
N VAL A 132 -5.79 -14.46 -1.87
CA VAL A 132 -6.51 -13.25 -1.45
C VAL A 132 -7.58 -13.57 -0.42
N SER A 133 -8.31 -14.68 -0.58
CA SER A 133 -9.39 -15.06 0.34
C SER A 133 -8.90 -15.36 1.76
N ARG A 134 -7.59 -15.57 1.98
CA ARG A 134 -6.97 -15.60 3.32
C ARG A 134 -7.08 -14.30 4.11
N PHE A 135 -7.40 -13.19 3.43
CA PHE A 135 -7.58 -11.88 4.05
C PHE A 135 -9.07 -11.48 4.19
N GLU A 136 -10.00 -12.38 3.86
CA GLU A 136 -11.44 -12.15 3.98
C GLU A 136 -11.99 -12.75 5.27
N ASP A 137 -12.34 -11.91 6.26
CA ASP A 137 -12.66 -12.32 7.64
C ASP A 137 -13.64 -13.50 7.75
N VAL A 138 -14.63 -13.59 6.87
CA VAL A 138 -15.69 -14.63 6.91
C VAL A 138 -15.23 -15.99 6.37
N ILE A 139 -14.34 -15.98 5.37
CA ILE A 139 -13.94 -17.20 4.67
C ILE A 139 -12.47 -17.55 4.84
N ALA A 140 -11.67 -16.68 5.45
CA ALA A 140 -10.23 -16.81 5.53
C ALA A 140 -9.75 -18.13 6.16
N ALA A 141 -10.38 -18.58 7.25
CA ALA A 141 -9.87 -19.70 8.04
C ALA A 141 -9.63 -20.97 7.22
N PRO A 142 -10.59 -21.50 6.43
CA PRO A 142 -10.35 -22.63 5.53
C PRO A 142 -9.22 -22.43 4.49
N PHE A 143 -9.09 -21.22 3.93
CA PHE A 143 -8.04 -20.91 2.95
C PHE A 143 -6.66 -20.83 3.61
N THR A 144 -6.59 -20.20 4.78
CA THR A 144 -5.35 -20.09 5.57
C THR A 144 -4.86 -21.47 5.97
N GLU A 145 -5.74 -22.31 6.53
CA GLU A 145 -5.39 -23.69 6.91
C GLU A 145 -4.88 -24.50 5.71
N ALA A 146 -5.59 -24.44 4.57
CA ALA A 146 -5.19 -25.17 3.37
C ALA A 146 -3.82 -24.72 2.82
N VAL A 147 -3.51 -23.42 2.86
CA VAL A 147 -2.24 -22.87 2.37
C VAL A 147 -1.10 -23.08 3.36
N GLU A 148 -1.36 -23.02 4.66
CA GLU A 148 -0.36 -23.28 5.71
C GLU A 148 0.03 -24.76 5.79
N ALA A 149 -0.88 -25.67 5.41
CA ALA A 149 -0.62 -27.10 5.31
C ALA A 149 0.25 -27.51 4.10
N LEU A 150 0.51 -26.60 3.16
CA LEU A 150 1.37 -26.88 2.00
C LEU A 150 2.83 -26.99 2.40
N GLU A 151 3.55 -27.89 1.71
CA GLU A 151 5.01 -27.91 1.79
C GLU A 151 5.59 -26.58 1.30
N PRO A 152 6.77 -26.14 1.80
CA PRO A 152 7.36 -24.85 1.43
C PRO A 152 7.47 -24.62 -0.08
N ALA A 153 7.86 -25.64 -0.85
CA ALA A 153 7.97 -25.56 -2.30
C ALA A 153 6.61 -25.40 -3.00
N GLU A 154 5.58 -26.10 -2.54
CA GLU A 154 4.22 -26.00 -3.09
C GLU A 154 3.60 -24.62 -2.82
N ARG A 155 3.81 -24.09 -1.61
CA ARG A 155 3.41 -22.73 -1.25
C ARG A 155 4.09 -21.69 -2.14
N ILE A 156 5.39 -21.82 -2.38
CA ILE A 156 6.11 -20.93 -3.31
C ILE A 156 5.55 -21.06 -4.72
N ALA A 157 5.31 -22.28 -5.21
CA ALA A 157 4.75 -22.50 -6.55
C ALA A 157 3.35 -21.87 -6.69
N LEU A 158 2.48 -22.01 -5.67
CA LEU A 158 1.17 -21.37 -5.64
C LEU A 158 1.29 -19.84 -5.64
N THR A 159 2.20 -19.28 -4.83
CA THR A 159 2.45 -17.84 -4.77
C THR A 159 3.00 -17.30 -6.09
N VAL A 160 3.93 -18.01 -6.74
CA VAL A 160 4.45 -17.65 -8.07
C VAL A 160 3.32 -17.67 -9.11
N LEU A 161 2.47 -18.69 -9.10
CA LEU A 161 1.33 -18.80 -10.01
C LEU A 161 0.34 -17.63 -9.82
N ALA A 162 0.06 -17.27 -8.56
CA ALA A 162 -0.84 -16.18 -8.18
C ALA A 162 -0.34 -14.77 -8.56
N VAL A 163 0.96 -14.59 -8.83
CA VAL A 163 1.54 -13.29 -9.21
C VAL A 163 2.32 -13.34 -10.53
N ARG A 164 2.13 -14.39 -11.33
CA ARG A 164 2.87 -14.60 -12.58
C ARG A 164 2.68 -13.47 -13.58
N GLU A 165 1.44 -13.01 -13.74
CA GLU A 165 0.99 -11.99 -14.68
C GLU A 165 -0.34 -11.38 -14.21
N GLY A 166 -0.95 -10.46 -14.97
CA GLY A 166 -2.27 -9.90 -14.69
C GLY A 166 -2.26 -8.54 -13.97
N ASP A 167 -3.45 -8.11 -13.54
CA ASP A 167 -3.68 -6.81 -12.90
C ASP A 167 -3.24 -6.83 -11.43
N THR A 168 -2.95 -5.65 -10.88
CA THR A 168 -2.67 -5.56 -9.44
C THR A 168 -3.90 -5.85 -8.60
N SER A 169 -3.67 -6.32 -7.38
CA SER A 169 -4.68 -6.32 -6.30
C SER A 169 -4.09 -5.64 -5.07
N PHE A 170 -4.94 -5.39 -4.07
CA PHE A 170 -4.53 -4.91 -2.75
C PHE A 170 -3.43 -5.74 -2.08
N PHE A 171 -3.24 -7.01 -2.48
CA PHE A 171 -2.32 -7.95 -1.81
C PHE A 171 -1.19 -8.45 -2.71
N THR A 172 -1.12 -8.04 -3.97
CA THR A 172 -0.09 -8.53 -4.91
C THR A 172 1.31 -8.18 -4.41
N ASP A 173 1.48 -7.01 -3.81
CA ASP A 173 2.75 -6.57 -3.22
C ASP A 173 3.18 -7.43 -2.02
N VAL A 174 2.24 -7.90 -1.20
CA VAL A 174 2.48 -8.82 -0.08
C VAL A 174 3.09 -10.12 -0.59
N PHE A 175 2.50 -10.70 -1.64
CA PHE A 175 2.99 -11.93 -2.25
C PHE A 175 4.35 -11.75 -2.93
N LEU A 176 4.59 -10.62 -3.60
CA LEU A 176 5.91 -10.32 -4.17
C LEU A 176 6.99 -10.18 -3.08
N LYS A 177 6.67 -9.52 -1.96
CA LYS A 177 7.59 -9.43 -0.80
C LYS A 177 7.90 -10.81 -0.22
N GLU A 178 6.91 -11.70 -0.12
CA GLU A 178 7.11 -13.09 0.30
C GLU A 178 8.07 -13.83 -0.65
N LEU A 179 7.87 -13.72 -1.97
CA LEU A 179 8.74 -14.34 -2.96
C LEU A 179 10.18 -13.79 -2.93
N ILE A 180 10.36 -12.49 -2.66
CA ILE A 180 11.70 -11.90 -2.50
C ILE A 180 12.40 -12.53 -1.29
N ARG A 181 11.70 -12.68 -0.16
CA ARG A 181 12.25 -13.31 1.07
C ARG A 181 12.57 -14.78 0.88
N SER A 182 11.77 -15.52 0.10
CA SER A 182 11.99 -16.95 -0.16
C SER A 182 13.30 -17.25 -0.89
N GLN A 183 13.84 -16.28 -1.64
CA GLN A 183 15.00 -16.45 -2.52
C GLN A 183 14.86 -17.55 -3.59
N ASP A 184 13.65 -18.07 -3.83
CA ASP A 184 13.44 -19.16 -4.78
C ASP A 184 13.62 -18.71 -6.25
N PRO A 185 14.41 -19.42 -7.08
CA PRO A 185 14.62 -19.04 -8.48
C PRO A 185 13.35 -19.08 -9.34
N ALA A 186 12.34 -19.88 -8.98
CA ALA A 186 11.07 -20.01 -9.71
C ALA A 186 10.27 -18.69 -9.76
N ALA A 187 10.53 -17.75 -8.85
CA ALA A 187 9.88 -16.45 -8.82
C ALA A 187 10.38 -15.45 -9.88
N LEU A 188 11.52 -15.74 -10.55
CA LEU A 188 12.13 -14.81 -11.50
C LEU A 188 11.21 -14.37 -12.66
N PRO A 189 10.42 -15.25 -13.30
CA PRO A 189 9.49 -14.84 -14.35
C PRO A 189 8.46 -13.82 -13.85
N ALA A 190 7.90 -14.01 -12.66
CA ALA A 190 6.96 -13.07 -12.06
C ALA A 190 7.63 -11.70 -11.81
N PHE A 191 8.85 -11.68 -11.26
CA PHE A 191 9.58 -10.41 -11.06
C PHE A 191 9.85 -9.68 -12.37
N ARG A 192 10.18 -10.41 -13.46
CA ARG A 192 10.37 -9.81 -14.78
C ARG A 192 9.09 -9.19 -15.32
N TYR A 193 7.96 -9.88 -15.18
CA TYR A 193 6.65 -9.36 -15.56
C TYR A 193 6.40 -8.01 -14.87
N TRP A 194 6.43 -7.97 -13.54
CA TRP A 194 6.16 -6.75 -12.78
C TRP A 194 7.21 -5.65 -13.02
N ALA A 195 8.49 -5.99 -13.21
CA ALA A 195 9.51 -5.00 -13.58
C ALA A 195 9.26 -4.37 -14.96
N SER A 196 8.64 -5.12 -15.88
CA SER A 196 8.32 -4.64 -17.23
C SER A 196 6.95 -3.96 -17.35
N HIS A 197 6.03 -4.26 -16.44
CA HIS A 197 4.62 -3.89 -16.54
C HIS A 197 4.22 -2.85 -15.48
N LEU A 198 3.55 -1.79 -15.93
CA LEU A 198 2.97 -0.75 -15.08
C LEU A 198 1.69 -0.24 -15.76
N GLU A 199 0.54 -0.59 -15.20
CA GLU A 199 -0.75 -0.14 -15.71
C GLU A 199 -1.02 1.30 -15.24
N LEU A 200 -1.19 2.21 -16.19
CA LEU A 200 -1.28 3.65 -15.92
C LEU A 200 -2.70 4.09 -15.57
N GLN A 201 -3.70 3.30 -15.98
CA GLN A 201 -5.12 3.55 -15.70
C GLN A 201 -5.65 2.73 -14.51
N ASP A 202 -4.78 2.01 -13.79
CA ASP A 202 -5.15 1.21 -12.64
C ASP A 202 -5.80 2.13 -11.56
N PRO A 203 -7.01 1.81 -11.05
CA PRO A 203 -7.63 2.58 -9.96
C PRO A 203 -6.80 2.55 -8.66
N PHE A 204 -5.92 1.57 -8.50
CA PHE A 204 -5.00 1.38 -7.38
C PHE A 204 -3.55 1.64 -7.80
N ARG A 205 -3.28 2.84 -8.35
CA ARG A 205 -1.95 3.24 -8.85
C ARG A 205 -0.81 2.98 -7.87
N GLN A 206 -1.03 3.21 -6.58
CA GLN A 206 -0.05 2.93 -5.52
C GLN A 206 0.37 1.45 -5.49
N SER A 207 -0.56 0.53 -5.72
CA SER A 207 -0.32 -0.90 -5.81
C SER A 207 0.40 -1.25 -7.11
N ALA A 208 0.01 -0.66 -8.24
CA ALA A 208 0.71 -0.79 -9.53
C ALA A 208 2.18 -0.37 -9.45
N VAL A 209 2.44 0.83 -8.90
CA VAL A 209 3.81 1.32 -8.69
C VAL A 209 4.55 0.42 -7.70
N GLY A 210 3.92 0.00 -6.60
CA GLY A 210 4.54 -0.90 -5.62
C GLY A 210 4.97 -2.24 -6.22
N CYS A 211 4.10 -2.89 -7.01
CA CYS A 211 4.43 -4.14 -7.68
C CYS A 211 5.56 -3.96 -8.69
N HIS A 212 5.55 -2.86 -9.45
CA HIS A 212 6.63 -2.54 -10.39
C HIS A 212 8.00 -2.43 -9.70
N LEU A 213 8.08 -1.68 -8.59
CA LEU A 213 9.30 -1.51 -7.81
C LEU A 213 9.76 -2.85 -7.18
N LEU A 214 8.83 -3.65 -6.65
CA LEU A 214 9.15 -4.98 -6.11
C LEU A 214 9.64 -5.95 -7.19
N GLY A 215 9.09 -5.88 -8.41
CA GLY A 215 9.58 -6.66 -9.55
C GLY A 215 11.04 -6.34 -9.87
N ILE A 216 11.40 -5.05 -9.85
CA ILE A 216 12.78 -4.59 -10.04
C ILE A 216 13.70 -5.11 -8.94
N GLU A 217 13.29 -4.98 -7.67
CA GLU A 217 14.06 -5.48 -6.52
C GLU A 217 14.24 -7.00 -6.57
N GLY A 218 13.18 -7.74 -6.87
CA GLY A 218 13.21 -9.19 -7.04
C GLY A 218 14.15 -9.61 -8.18
N CYS A 219 14.14 -8.89 -9.30
CA CYS A 219 15.11 -9.10 -10.38
C CYS A 219 16.55 -8.80 -9.93
N ALA A 220 16.77 -7.74 -9.15
CA ALA A 220 18.10 -7.35 -8.65
C ALA A 220 18.75 -8.40 -7.76
N THR A 221 17.98 -9.22 -7.06
CA THR A 221 18.55 -10.35 -6.29
C THR A 221 19.10 -11.48 -7.17
N ARG A 222 18.65 -11.60 -8.44
CA ARG A 222 18.89 -12.78 -9.29
C ARG A 222 19.63 -12.48 -10.59
N LEU A 223 19.41 -11.33 -11.21
CA LEU A 223 19.99 -10.98 -12.52
C LEU A 223 21.25 -10.14 -12.39
N ALA A 224 22.24 -10.35 -13.27
CA ALA A 224 23.47 -9.55 -13.28
C ALA A 224 23.27 -8.10 -13.78
N ALA A 225 22.21 -7.85 -14.55
CA ALA A 225 21.87 -6.56 -15.12
C ALA A 225 20.35 -6.32 -15.06
N PRO A 226 19.89 -5.06 -15.10
CA PRO A 226 18.47 -4.74 -15.11
C PRO A 226 17.73 -5.45 -16.24
N PRO A 227 16.53 -6.01 -16.00
CA PRO A 227 15.68 -6.51 -17.08
C PRO A 227 15.15 -5.34 -17.93
N PRO A 228 14.53 -5.61 -19.10
CA PRO A 228 13.75 -4.59 -19.79
C PRO A 228 12.67 -4.04 -18.85
N LEU A 229 12.68 -2.73 -18.63
CA LEU A 229 11.73 -2.01 -17.77
C LEU A 229 10.75 -1.25 -18.64
N LEU A 230 9.46 -1.26 -18.30
CA LEU A 230 8.42 -0.49 -19.01
C LEU A 230 8.49 -0.66 -20.54
N ALA A 231 8.54 -1.92 -21.00
CA ALA A 231 8.78 -2.23 -22.41
C ALA A 231 7.70 -1.66 -23.35
N ASP A 232 6.47 -1.56 -22.84
CA ASP A 232 5.30 -1.09 -23.60
C ASP A 232 5.14 0.44 -23.56
N HIS A 233 6.02 1.16 -22.85
CA HIS A 233 5.93 2.60 -22.65
C HIS A 233 7.10 3.34 -23.30
N ALA A 234 6.78 4.37 -24.08
CA ALA A 234 7.74 5.20 -24.81
C ALA A 234 7.68 6.67 -24.37
N GLY A 235 8.72 7.43 -24.73
CA GLY A 235 8.82 8.88 -24.44
C GLY A 235 9.61 9.22 -23.19
N LYS A 236 9.80 10.53 -22.95
CA LYS A 236 10.68 11.03 -21.89
C LYS A 236 10.23 10.64 -20.48
N ASP A 237 8.93 10.56 -20.25
CA ASP A 237 8.38 10.12 -18.96
C ASP A 237 8.74 8.66 -18.68
N ALA A 238 8.50 7.77 -19.64
CA ALA A 238 8.90 6.36 -19.53
C ALA A 238 10.43 6.21 -19.40
N ASP A 239 11.22 7.01 -20.13
CA ASP A 239 12.68 7.04 -20.00
C ASP A 239 13.14 7.41 -18.58
N ALA A 240 12.52 8.42 -17.96
CA ALA A 240 12.84 8.82 -16.60
C ALA A 240 12.55 7.70 -15.60
N TRP A 241 11.36 7.08 -15.71
CA TRP A 241 10.99 5.92 -14.91
C TRP A 241 11.98 4.75 -15.09
N ARG A 242 12.39 4.44 -16.33
CA ARG A 242 13.40 3.41 -16.59
C ARG A 242 14.75 3.73 -15.96
N CYS A 243 15.18 5.00 -15.95
CA CYS A 243 16.40 5.42 -15.26
C CYS A 243 16.30 5.16 -13.75
N TYR A 244 15.21 5.57 -13.10
CA TYR A 244 15.01 5.29 -11.67
C TYR A 244 14.91 3.80 -11.35
N GLY A 245 14.23 3.01 -12.18
CA GLY A 245 14.16 1.57 -11.99
C GLY A 245 15.52 0.89 -12.12
N GLN A 246 16.37 1.33 -13.05
CA GLN A 246 17.75 0.85 -13.14
C GLN A 246 18.61 1.28 -11.94
N ILE A 247 18.44 2.52 -11.44
CA ILE A 247 19.10 2.96 -10.20
C ILE A 247 18.68 2.07 -9.02
N LEU A 248 17.38 1.82 -8.86
CA LEU A 248 16.85 0.95 -7.81
C LEU A 248 17.37 -0.48 -7.92
N PHE A 249 17.48 -1.00 -9.15
CA PHE A 249 18.09 -2.30 -9.41
C PHE A 249 19.52 -2.37 -8.86
N TRP A 250 20.38 -1.41 -9.21
CA TRP A 250 21.77 -1.41 -8.76
C TRP A 250 21.92 -1.20 -7.25
N LEU A 251 21.05 -0.39 -6.64
CA LEU A 251 20.99 -0.22 -5.19
C LEU A 251 20.52 -1.48 -4.46
N SER A 252 19.68 -2.30 -5.11
CA SER A 252 19.13 -3.54 -4.53
C SER A 252 19.98 -4.78 -4.85
N ARG A 253 20.90 -4.69 -5.81
CA ARG A 253 21.78 -5.81 -6.18
C ARG A 253 22.78 -6.12 -5.05
N PRO A 254 22.83 -7.36 -4.54
CA PRO A 254 23.89 -7.79 -3.64
C PRO A 254 25.20 -7.95 -4.43
N GLY A 255 26.33 -7.62 -3.81
CA GLY A 255 27.67 -7.84 -4.39
C GLY A 255 28.43 -6.57 -4.76
N PRO A 256 27.92 -5.69 -5.66
CA PRO A 256 28.63 -4.49 -6.08
C PRO A 256 29.00 -3.58 -4.90
N SER A 257 30.21 -3.03 -4.93
CA SER A 257 30.65 -2.02 -3.97
C SER A 257 29.87 -0.73 -4.14
N GLY A 258 29.92 0.17 -3.13
CA GLY A 258 29.29 1.49 -3.24
C GLY A 258 29.83 2.31 -4.43
N GLU A 259 31.11 2.17 -4.74
CA GLU A 259 31.75 2.82 -5.90
C GLU A 259 31.25 2.24 -7.22
N GLU A 260 31.16 0.90 -7.33
CA GLU A 260 30.64 0.27 -8.55
C GLU A 260 29.18 0.66 -8.79
N ARG A 261 28.34 0.69 -7.74
CA ARG A 261 26.96 1.16 -7.83
C ARG A 261 26.90 2.60 -8.33
N THR A 262 27.77 3.47 -7.81
CA THR A 262 27.86 4.87 -8.22
C THR A 262 28.23 4.99 -9.70
N LEU A 263 29.23 4.23 -10.16
CA LEU A 263 29.66 4.19 -11.55
C LEU A 263 28.54 3.72 -12.50
N ARG A 264 27.78 2.68 -12.10
CA ARG A 264 26.64 2.16 -12.88
C ARG A 264 25.48 3.16 -12.94
N CYS A 265 25.25 3.93 -11.88
CA CYS A 265 24.17 4.91 -11.80
C CYS A 265 24.52 6.27 -12.42
N ALA A 266 25.80 6.60 -12.58
CA ALA A 266 26.25 7.88 -13.13
C ALA A 266 25.61 8.26 -14.48
N PRO A 267 25.59 7.40 -15.52
CA PRO A 267 24.95 7.76 -16.80
C PRO A 267 23.43 7.91 -16.69
N LEU A 268 22.80 7.22 -15.75
CA LEU A 268 21.35 7.33 -15.50
C LEU A 268 21.04 8.69 -14.88
N TRP A 269 21.84 9.10 -13.90
CA TRP A 269 21.72 10.42 -13.29
C TRP A 269 22.03 11.55 -14.25
N ASP A 270 23.06 11.42 -15.09
CA ASP A 270 23.37 12.42 -16.12
C ASP A 270 22.14 12.68 -17.01
N GLY A 271 21.47 11.62 -17.48
CA GLY A 271 20.22 11.73 -18.22
C GLY A 271 19.08 12.41 -17.43
N LEU A 272 18.89 12.02 -16.18
CA LEU A 272 17.85 12.58 -15.29
C LEU A 272 18.09 14.05 -14.94
N THR A 273 19.35 14.48 -14.83
CA THR A 273 19.71 15.87 -14.50
C THR A 273 19.87 16.76 -15.73
N THR A 274 19.73 16.21 -16.94
CA THR A 274 19.86 16.95 -18.21
C THR A 274 18.63 16.75 -19.10
N ARG A 275 18.65 15.72 -19.96
CA ARG A 275 17.68 15.51 -21.06
C ARG A 275 16.28 15.12 -20.58
N LEU A 276 16.17 14.52 -19.39
CA LEU A 276 14.92 14.01 -18.80
C LEU A 276 14.42 14.85 -17.62
N LEU A 277 15.03 16.02 -17.37
CA LEU A 277 14.82 16.79 -16.15
C LEU A 277 13.35 17.18 -15.90
N ASP A 278 12.60 17.51 -16.96
CA ASP A 278 11.16 17.82 -16.90
C ASP A 278 10.30 16.63 -16.44
N ALA A 279 10.75 15.39 -16.70
CA ALA A 279 10.08 14.15 -16.33
C ALA A 279 10.60 13.52 -15.03
N ALA A 280 11.81 13.89 -14.59
CA ALA A 280 12.52 13.24 -13.50
C ALA A 280 11.83 13.35 -12.13
N VAL A 281 10.95 14.35 -11.95
CA VAL A 281 10.25 14.58 -10.68
C VAL A 281 9.10 13.59 -10.46
N ASP A 282 8.47 13.10 -11.54
CA ASP A 282 7.28 12.25 -11.43
C ASP A 282 7.52 10.95 -10.64
N PRO A 283 8.58 10.15 -10.93
CA PRO A 283 8.90 8.98 -10.12
C PRO A 283 9.07 9.28 -8.62
N PHE A 284 9.75 10.38 -8.27
CA PHE A 284 9.87 10.78 -6.87
C PHE A 284 8.53 11.07 -6.22
N HIS A 285 7.60 11.68 -6.95
CA HIS A 285 6.26 11.94 -6.44
C HIS A 285 5.42 10.65 -6.28
N GLN A 286 5.60 9.65 -7.15
CA GLN A 286 4.79 8.41 -7.09
C GLN A 286 5.30 7.39 -6.07
N PHE A 287 6.62 7.24 -5.89
CA PHE A 287 7.20 6.22 -5.02
C PHE A 287 6.75 6.26 -3.55
N PRO A 288 6.47 7.43 -2.91
CA PRO A 288 5.92 7.48 -1.56
C PRO A 288 4.59 6.77 -1.41
N TYR A 289 3.72 6.86 -2.42
CA TYR A 289 2.39 6.23 -2.37
C TYR A 289 2.51 4.70 -2.40
N ALA A 290 3.50 4.17 -3.11
CA ALA A 290 3.84 2.74 -3.05
C ALA A 290 4.42 2.30 -1.69
N ALA A 291 4.86 3.24 -0.86
CA ALA A 291 5.39 3.00 0.48
C ALA A 291 4.40 3.37 1.60
N GLN A 292 3.12 3.62 1.29
CA GLN A 292 2.12 4.10 2.27
C GLN A 292 1.95 3.18 3.49
N PHE A 293 2.27 1.89 3.35
CA PHE A 293 2.24 0.90 4.44
C PHE A 293 3.63 0.42 4.87
N ALA A 294 4.71 1.05 4.39
CA ALA A 294 6.06 0.72 4.83
C ALA A 294 6.30 1.27 6.24
N GLN A 295 6.89 0.45 7.12
CA GLN A 295 7.20 0.85 8.50
C GLN A 295 8.26 1.96 8.56
N ASP A 296 9.12 2.09 7.55
CA ASP A 296 10.12 3.15 7.45
C ASP A 296 10.36 3.59 6.00
N ILE A 297 10.12 4.87 5.70
CA ILE A 297 10.36 5.47 4.39
C ILE A 297 11.85 5.45 3.98
N ARG A 298 12.79 5.34 4.93
CA ARG A 298 14.22 5.21 4.62
C ARG A 298 14.55 3.89 3.93
N THR A 299 13.82 2.83 4.28
CA THR A 299 13.98 1.51 3.66
C THR A 299 13.26 1.38 2.32
N SER A 300 12.34 2.32 2.01
CA SER A 300 11.63 2.35 0.72
C SER A 300 12.57 2.61 -0.46
N ALA A 301 12.10 2.29 -1.68
CA ALA A 301 12.81 2.61 -2.91
C ALA A 301 13.21 4.10 -3.00
N LEU A 302 12.28 5.01 -2.68
CA LEU A 302 12.57 6.45 -2.65
C LEU A 302 13.68 6.77 -1.64
N GLY A 303 13.56 6.26 -0.41
CA GLY A 303 14.52 6.53 0.65
C GLY A 303 15.94 6.12 0.27
N ARG A 304 16.09 4.92 -0.28
CA ARG A 304 17.39 4.39 -0.73
C ARG A 304 18.01 5.22 -1.85
N ILE A 305 17.21 5.69 -2.80
CA ILE A 305 17.68 6.54 -3.90
C ILE A 305 18.15 7.90 -3.39
N VAL A 306 17.35 8.53 -2.52
CA VAL A 306 17.62 9.86 -1.97
C VAL A 306 18.87 9.86 -1.11
N ASP A 307 19.06 8.84 -0.28
CA ASP A 307 20.23 8.73 0.59
C ASP A 307 21.51 8.40 -0.18
N ALA A 308 21.42 7.57 -1.23
CA ALA A 308 22.57 7.22 -2.04
C ALA A 308 23.02 8.36 -2.97
N PHE A 309 22.09 9.21 -3.42
CA PHE A 309 22.34 10.25 -4.42
C PHE A 309 21.69 11.59 -4.05
N PRO A 310 22.04 12.19 -2.89
CA PRO A 310 21.38 13.40 -2.40
C PRO A 310 21.63 14.62 -3.31
N SER A 311 22.82 14.73 -3.91
CA SER A 311 23.15 15.87 -4.78
C SER A 311 22.36 15.86 -6.09
N GLN A 312 22.24 14.70 -6.74
CA GLN A 312 21.50 14.52 -7.98
C GLN A 312 19.98 14.66 -7.73
N THR A 313 19.50 14.08 -6.62
CA THR A 313 18.13 14.29 -6.15
C THR A 313 17.84 15.78 -6.01
N ARG A 314 18.71 16.53 -5.32
CA ARG A 314 18.54 17.97 -5.13
C ARG A 314 18.46 18.74 -6.45
N THR A 315 19.29 18.41 -7.43
CA THR A 315 19.23 19.05 -8.77
C THR A 315 17.85 18.89 -9.41
N VAL A 316 17.28 17.68 -9.37
CA VAL A 316 15.93 17.41 -9.89
C VAL A 316 14.87 18.20 -9.12
N LEU A 317 14.97 18.26 -7.79
CA LEU A 317 14.01 18.98 -6.94
C LEU A 317 14.12 20.51 -7.09
N HIS A 318 15.32 21.04 -7.31
CA HIS A 318 15.51 22.46 -7.61
C HIS A 318 14.80 22.84 -8.91
N HIS A 319 15.00 22.04 -9.98
CA HIS A 319 14.28 22.25 -11.23
C HIS A 319 12.76 22.24 -11.04
N ALA A 320 12.26 21.30 -10.24
CA ALA A 320 10.83 21.19 -9.94
C ALA A 320 10.23 22.45 -9.31
N LEU A 321 10.99 23.14 -8.45
CA LEU A 321 10.56 24.40 -7.83
C LEU A 321 10.84 25.63 -8.70
N THR A 322 11.79 25.57 -9.63
CA THR A 322 12.10 26.70 -10.53
C THR A 322 11.19 26.73 -11.76
N SER A 323 10.77 25.57 -12.28
CA SER A 323 9.95 25.47 -13.49
C SER A 323 8.80 24.47 -13.33
N PRO A 324 7.89 24.67 -12.36
CA PRO A 324 6.79 23.74 -12.08
C PRO A 324 5.85 23.51 -13.28
N GLU A 325 5.72 24.50 -14.18
CA GLU A 325 4.90 24.44 -15.38
C GLU A 325 5.43 23.51 -16.47
N ARG A 326 6.73 23.19 -16.44
CA ARG A 326 7.39 22.33 -17.42
C ARG A 326 7.33 20.84 -17.04
N LEU A 327 6.92 20.53 -15.81
CA LEU A 327 6.93 19.17 -15.30
C LEU A 327 5.95 18.27 -16.05
N THR A 328 6.44 17.13 -16.51
CA THR A 328 5.65 16.09 -17.18
C THR A 328 5.37 14.93 -16.23
N SER A 329 4.65 13.93 -16.70
CA SER A 329 4.14 12.83 -15.88
C SER A 329 3.83 11.65 -16.76
N LEU A 330 4.19 10.44 -16.32
CA LEU A 330 3.74 9.23 -16.98
C LEU A 330 2.22 9.03 -16.80
N PHE A 331 1.65 9.57 -15.72
CA PHE A 331 0.22 9.47 -15.39
C PHE A 331 -0.56 10.70 -15.86
N SER A 332 -1.78 10.48 -16.36
CA SER A 332 -2.62 11.48 -17.04
C SER A 332 -3.34 12.50 -16.13
N LEU A 333 -3.34 12.33 -14.79
CA LEU A 333 -4.09 13.19 -13.87
C LEU A 333 -3.25 14.38 -13.34
N PRO A 334 -3.86 15.54 -13.05
CA PRO A 334 -3.12 16.75 -12.68
C PRO A 334 -2.66 16.70 -11.22
N LEU A 335 -1.37 16.42 -11.02
CA LEU A 335 -0.71 16.38 -9.70
C LEU A 335 -0.01 17.70 -9.32
N ARG A 336 -0.29 18.79 -10.05
CA ARG A 336 0.55 20.02 -10.01
C ARG A 336 0.66 20.64 -8.60
N GLN A 337 -0.43 20.72 -7.86
CA GLN A 337 -0.44 21.36 -6.54
C GLN A 337 0.15 20.47 -5.44
N GLU A 338 -0.11 19.16 -5.46
CA GLU A 338 0.44 18.22 -4.48
C GLU A 338 1.95 18.03 -4.65
N ARG A 339 2.46 18.12 -5.88
CA ARG A 339 3.88 18.01 -6.20
C ARG A 339 4.74 19.09 -5.54
N GLY A 340 4.29 20.34 -5.46
CA GLY A 340 5.06 21.43 -4.87
C GLY A 340 5.38 21.21 -3.39
N THR A 341 4.35 20.89 -2.60
CA THR A 341 4.50 20.57 -1.17
C THR A 341 5.37 19.33 -0.97
N PHE A 342 5.19 18.30 -1.79
CA PHE A 342 6.01 17.10 -1.74
C PHE A 342 7.50 17.39 -2.00
N VAL A 343 7.81 18.13 -3.07
CA VAL A 343 9.19 18.49 -3.46
C VAL A 343 9.88 19.28 -2.33
N MET A 344 9.19 20.25 -1.73
CA MET A 344 9.74 21.00 -0.59
C MET A 344 10.06 20.08 0.57
N ARG A 345 9.12 19.23 0.99
CA ARG A 345 9.35 18.27 2.08
C ARG A 345 10.51 17.33 1.77
N LEU A 346 10.67 16.89 0.53
CA LEU A 346 11.79 16.03 0.15
C LEU A 346 13.15 16.76 0.20
N LEU A 347 13.17 18.08 -0.08
CA LEU A 347 14.35 18.92 0.10
C LEU A 347 14.78 19.03 1.57
N ALA A 348 13.92 18.79 2.56
CA ALA A 348 14.36 18.72 3.96
C ALA A 348 15.45 17.65 4.15
N ARG A 349 15.33 16.53 3.41
CA ARG A 349 16.25 15.39 3.46
C ARG A 349 17.48 15.53 2.56
N SER A 350 17.30 15.97 1.31
CA SER A 350 18.39 16.01 0.30
C SER A 350 18.98 17.41 0.06
N GLY A 351 18.30 18.46 0.53
CA GLY A 351 18.72 19.85 0.35
C GLY A 351 20.01 20.20 1.09
N ASP A 352 20.58 21.35 0.77
CA ASP A 352 21.64 21.99 1.53
C ASP A 352 21.42 23.52 1.55
N HIS A 353 22.45 24.29 1.91
CA HIS A 353 22.38 25.75 1.89
C HIS A 353 21.93 26.33 0.53
N SER A 354 22.21 25.66 -0.59
CA SER A 354 21.78 26.11 -1.92
C SER A 354 20.27 26.02 -2.13
N SER A 355 19.55 25.20 -1.34
CA SER A 355 18.09 25.10 -1.41
C SER A 355 17.36 26.26 -0.72
N LEU A 356 18.01 26.96 0.22
CA LEU A 356 17.37 27.98 1.05
C LEU A 356 16.85 29.20 0.26
N PRO A 357 17.59 29.77 -0.71
CA PRO A 357 17.07 30.89 -1.52
C PRO A 357 15.80 30.51 -2.28
N LEU A 358 15.76 29.30 -2.83
CA LEU A 358 14.62 28.78 -3.59
C LEU A 358 13.40 28.57 -2.68
N LEU A 359 13.58 27.99 -1.49
CA LEU A 359 12.47 27.80 -0.54
C LEU A 359 11.91 29.14 -0.03
N ARG A 360 12.77 30.16 0.13
CA ARG A 360 12.33 31.49 0.58
C ARG A 360 11.35 32.17 -0.37
N THR A 361 11.40 31.89 -1.68
CA THR A 361 10.41 32.44 -2.63
C THR A 361 9.00 31.92 -2.38
N TYR A 362 8.86 30.80 -1.65
CA TYR A 362 7.58 30.17 -1.35
C TYR A 362 7.01 30.54 0.03
N LEU A 363 7.72 31.31 0.86
CA LEU A 363 7.25 31.70 2.20
C LEU A 363 5.95 32.50 2.17
N ASN A 364 5.71 33.27 1.09
CA ASN A 364 4.50 34.06 0.89
C ASN A 364 3.50 33.38 -0.07
N HIS A 365 3.75 32.14 -0.47
CA HIS A 365 2.89 31.43 -1.42
C HIS A 365 1.61 30.93 -0.70
N PRO A 366 0.40 31.17 -1.25
CA PRO A 366 -0.86 30.90 -0.56
C PRO A 366 -1.06 29.42 -0.18
N LEU A 367 -0.49 28.50 -0.95
CA LEU A 367 -0.62 27.05 -0.72
C LEU A 367 0.62 26.37 -0.15
N HIS A 368 1.79 27.03 -0.18
CA HIS A 368 3.07 26.36 0.11
C HIS A 368 3.88 27.04 1.22
N SER A 369 3.40 28.15 1.79
CA SER A 369 4.08 28.90 2.85
C SER A 369 4.46 28.04 4.05
N ALA A 370 3.52 27.23 4.56
CA ALA A 370 3.75 26.33 5.69
C ALA A 370 4.84 25.29 5.38
N ALA A 371 4.73 24.61 4.23
CA ALA A 371 5.70 23.59 3.82
C ALA A 371 7.10 24.18 3.61
N ALA A 372 7.20 25.38 3.02
CA ALA A 372 8.47 26.08 2.83
C ALA A 372 9.11 26.48 4.17
N ALA A 373 8.33 27.04 5.10
CA ALA A 373 8.80 27.43 6.42
C ALA A 373 9.31 26.23 7.24
N ASP A 374 8.55 25.14 7.26
CA ASP A 374 8.94 23.89 7.93
C ASP A 374 10.23 23.32 7.33
N THR A 375 10.31 23.23 6.00
CA THR A 375 11.49 22.71 5.30
C THR A 375 12.74 23.55 5.59
N ILE A 376 12.62 24.89 5.62
CA ILE A 376 13.75 25.78 5.94
C ILE A 376 14.24 25.54 7.36
N ARG A 377 13.32 25.38 8.32
CA ARG A 377 13.66 25.08 9.71
C ARG A 377 14.41 23.76 9.81
N ASP A 378 13.88 22.70 9.20
CA ASP A 378 14.47 21.37 9.25
C ASP A 378 15.87 21.34 8.60
N LEU A 379 16.03 22.04 7.46
CA LEU A 379 17.33 22.19 6.81
C LEU A 379 18.35 22.91 7.70
N ASN A 380 17.97 24.03 8.31
CA ASN A 380 18.89 24.78 9.17
C ASN A 380 19.33 23.96 10.38
N ASN A 381 18.40 23.21 11.01
CA ASN A 381 18.71 22.34 12.14
C ASN A 381 19.70 21.24 11.73
N ARG A 382 19.41 20.51 10.64
CA ARG A 382 20.29 19.46 10.14
C ARG A 382 21.67 19.98 9.73
N ILE A 383 21.75 21.17 9.14
CA ILE A 383 23.04 21.75 8.75
C ILE A 383 23.83 22.20 9.97
N ALA A 384 23.17 22.68 11.03
CA ALA A 384 23.83 23.02 12.30
C ALA A 384 24.38 21.79 13.02
N GLU A 385 23.69 20.65 12.97
CA GLU A 385 24.12 19.38 13.58
C GLU A 385 25.31 18.71 12.88
N ASN A 386 25.56 19.02 11.60
CA ASN A 386 26.66 18.46 10.82
C ASN A 386 27.91 19.37 10.77
N ARG A 387 27.94 20.45 11.56
CA ARG A 387 29.11 21.31 11.78
C ARG A 387 29.75 20.97 13.12
#